data_AF-A0A918VQB2-F1
#
_entry.id   AF-A0A918VQB2-F1
#
_cell.length_a   1.000
_cell.length_b   1.000
_cell.length_c   1.000
_cell.angle_alpha   90.00
_cell.angle_beta   90.00
_cell.angle_gamma   90.00
#
_symmetry.space_group_name_H-M   'P 1'
#
loop_
_entity.id
_entity.type
_entity.pdbx_description
1 polymer ?
#
loop_
_entity_poly.entity_id
_entity_poly.type
_entity_poly.pdbx_seq_one_letter_code
_entity_poly.pdbx_strand_id
1 'polypeptide(L)'
;MDNNDLKGSGPSFIGDLARMGGDVVGTMTQDQLKGSGPSFPADLARMGGGIVGPVVSGTPVTTATEDAAYDGFTVEATGGTAPYAYALVGDWPAGLAVNSSTGAVTGTPTEAGTFEDLSVSATDDDEEVGQLTPFTLVVAAA
;
A
#
# COMPACT_ATOMS: atom_id res chain seq x y z
N MET A 1 -17.85 20.13 -38.07
CA MET A 1 -18.08 20.50 -36.66
C MET A 1 -16.79 20.18 -35.98
N ASP A 2 -16.03 21.23 -35.68
CA ASP A 2 -14.66 21.11 -35.19
C ASP A 2 -14.71 20.61 -33.74
N ASN A 3 -13.76 19.78 -33.33
CA ASN A 3 -13.70 19.11 -32.01
C ASN A 3 -13.55 20.06 -30.79
N ASN A 4 -13.85 21.34 -30.96
CA ASN A 4 -13.70 22.38 -29.95
C ASN A 4 -15.03 22.72 -29.22
N ASP A 5 -16.14 22.08 -29.60
CA ASP A 5 -17.46 22.29 -28.97
C ASP A 5 -17.69 21.50 -27.66
N LEU A 6 -16.70 20.72 -27.18
CA LEU A 6 -16.84 19.90 -25.96
C LEU A 6 -16.43 20.60 -24.65
N LYS A 7 -16.15 21.91 -24.66
CA LYS A 7 -15.73 22.64 -23.43
C LYS A 7 -16.88 23.24 -22.62
N GLY A 8 -18.13 23.01 -23.00
CA GLY A 8 -19.30 23.60 -22.34
C GLY A 8 -20.13 22.61 -21.53
N SER A 9 -20.15 22.81 -20.21
CA SER A 9 -21.21 22.41 -19.26
C SER A 9 -21.09 21.05 -18.54
N GLY A 10 -20.52 21.11 -17.32
CA GLY A 10 -21.22 20.65 -16.12
C GLY A 10 -21.33 19.12 -15.83
N PRO A 11 -21.52 18.74 -14.55
CA PRO A 11 -21.21 17.40 -14.05
C PRO A 11 -22.40 16.45 -14.21
N SER A 12 -22.51 15.72 -15.33
CA SER A 12 -23.43 14.58 -15.45
C SER A 12 -23.03 13.66 -16.61
N PHE A 13 -21.81 13.12 -16.59
CA PHE A 13 -21.33 12.16 -17.60
C PHE A 13 -22.20 10.89 -17.68
N ILE A 14 -22.90 10.55 -16.60
CA ILE A 14 -23.82 9.41 -16.54
C ILE A 14 -25.20 9.76 -17.11
N GLY A 15 -25.61 11.04 -17.06
CA GLY A 15 -26.95 11.47 -17.47
C GLY A 15 -27.14 11.61 -18.99
N ASP A 16 -26.10 12.05 -19.71
CA ASP A 16 -26.19 12.25 -21.17
C ASP A 16 -25.99 10.95 -21.97
N LEU A 17 -25.40 9.92 -21.34
CA LEU A 17 -25.09 8.64 -21.96
C LEU A 17 -26.34 7.79 -22.24
N ALA A 18 -27.39 7.95 -21.43
CA ALA A 18 -28.66 7.23 -21.60
C ALA A 18 -29.51 7.77 -22.78
N ARG A 19 -29.22 8.97 -23.30
CA ARG A 19 -29.97 9.57 -24.43
C ARG A 19 -29.48 9.13 -25.81
N MET A 20 -28.33 8.45 -25.89
CA MET A 20 -27.71 8.05 -27.17
C MET A 20 -27.66 6.54 -27.40
N GLY A 21 -28.51 5.71 -26.78
CA GLY A 21 -28.85 4.36 -27.26
C GLY A 21 -27.69 3.41 -27.65
N GLY A 22 -26.47 3.61 -27.15
CA GLY A 22 -25.27 2.89 -27.53
C GLY A 22 -24.64 2.26 -26.30
N ASP A 23 -24.41 0.96 -26.37
CA ASP A 23 -23.72 0.18 -25.34
C ASP A 23 -22.30 0.74 -25.13
N VAL A 24 -22.02 1.27 -23.93
CA VAL A 24 -20.73 1.92 -23.60
C VAL A 24 -19.81 0.97 -22.84
N VAL A 25 -19.92 -0.31 -23.13
CA VAL A 25 -19.03 -1.34 -22.58
C VAL A 25 -18.01 -1.72 -23.66
N GLY A 26 -17.07 -0.83 -23.92
CA GLY A 26 -16.06 -1.06 -24.96
C GLY A 26 -14.93 -0.04 -24.94
N THR A 27 -13.98 -0.21 -24.01
CA THR A 27 -12.65 0.44 -24.02
C THR A 27 -12.61 1.96 -23.80
N MET A 28 -12.97 2.42 -22.60
CA MET A 28 -12.44 3.70 -22.12
C MET A 28 -10.95 3.52 -21.81
N THR A 29 -10.05 4.09 -22.60
CA THR A 29 -8.62 4.12 -22.27
C THR A 29 -8.36 5.24 -21.28
N GLN A 30 -7.44 5.01 -20.33
CA GLN A 30 -7.13 5.88 -19.19
C GLN A 30 -6.77 7.33 -19.58
N ASP A 31 -6.40 7.57 -20.83
CA ASP A 31 -6.06 8.90 -21.36
C ASP A 31 -7.28 9.80 -21.60
N GLN A 32 -8.48 9.22 -21.81
CA GLN A 32 -9.73 9.98 -21.93
C GLN A 32 -10.39 10.33 -20.59
N LEU A 33 -9.81 9.85 -19.48
CA LEU A 33 -10.24 10.11 -18.10
C LEU A 33 -9.32 11.10 -17.37
N LYS A 34 -8.53 11.95 -18.06
CA LYS A 34 -7.58 12.91 -17.44
C LYS A 34 -8.04 14.38 -17.52
N GLY A 35 -9.23 14.67 -18.04
CA GLY A 35 -9.71 16.03 -18.35
C GLY A 35 -10.54 16.77 -17.28
N SER A 36 -10.70 16.23 -16.07
CA SER A 36 -11.67 16.58 -15.03
C SER A 36 -10.98 17.02 -13.72
N GLY A 37 -10.24 18.14 -13.76
CA GLY A 37 -9.88 18.89 -12.56
C GLY A 37 -9.10 18.14 -11.46
N PRO A 38 -8.93 18.73 -10.27
CA PRO A 38 -8.04 18.22 -9.22
C PRO A 38 -8.54 16.95 -8.50
N SER A 39 -9.67 16.38 -8.91
CA SER A 39 -10.39 15.33 -8.17
C SER A 39 -10.18 13.91 -8.70
N PHE A 40 -9.35 13.70 -9.71
CA PHE A 40 -9.05 12.33 -10.20
C PHE A 40 -8.50 11.35 -9.17
N PRO A 41 -7.68 11.77 -8.18
CA PRO A 41 -7.28 10.86 -7.12
C PRO A 41 -8.47 10.43 -6.24
N ALA A 42 -9.43 11.33 -6.01
CA ALA A 42 -10.55 11.11 -5.10
C ALA A 42 -11.75 10.39 -5.76
N ASP A 43 -12.03 10.65 -7.04
CA ASP A 43 -13.16 10.02 -7.74
C ASP A 43 -12.85 8.58 -8.20
N LEU A 44 -11.58 8.25 -8.47
CA LEU A 44 -11.19 6.87 -8.82
C LEU A 44 -11.39 5.92 -7.62
N ALA A 45 -11.08 6.39 -6.40
CA ALA A 45 -11.34 5.68 -5.15
C ALA A 45 -12.84 5.38 -4.93
N ARG A 46 -13.75 6.16 -5.56
CA ARG A 46 -15.20 6.09 -5.33
C ARG A 46 -16.00 5.39 -6.44
N MET A 47 -15.43 5.20 -7.64
CA MET A 47 -16.10 4.59 -8.82
C MET A 47 -15.51 3.23 -9.24
N GLY A 48 -15.02 2.41 -8.29
CA GLY A 48 -14.65 1.01 -8.54
C GLY A 48 -13.29 0.79 -9.22
N GLY A 49 -12.41 1.79 -9.21
CA GLY A 49 -11.00 1.65 -9.52
C GLY A 49 -10.20 1.57 -8.23
N GLY A 50 -10.21 0.38 -7.60
CA GLY A 50 -9.47 -0.05 -6.41
C GLY A 50 -8.91 1.05 -5.50
N ILE A 51 -9.42 1.14 -4.28
CA ILE A 51 -8.65 1.64 -3.15
C ILE A 51 -7.26 0.98 -3.22
N VAL A 52 -6.24 1.73 -3.61
CA VAL A 52 -4.87 1.19 -3.65
C VAL A 52 -4.40 1.30 -2.21
N GLY A 53 -4.49 0.19 -1.49
CA GLY A 53 -3.97 0.07 -0.14
C GLY A 53 -2.52 0.50 -0.02
N PRO A 54 -2.06 0.74 1.22
CA PRO A 54 -0.68 1.15 1.42
C PRO A 54 0.24 0.08 0.81
N VAL A 55 1.21 0.53 0.02
CA VAL A 55 2.29 -0.31 -0.49
C VAL A 55 3.45 -0.16 0.48
N VAL A 56 3.83 -1.28 1.11
CA VAL A 56 4.93 -1.32 2.08
C VAL A 56 6.21 -1.72 1.37
N SER A 57 7.25 -0.91 1.54
CA SER A 57 8.57 -1.17 1.00
C SER A 57 9.62 -1.07 2.09
N GLY A 58 10.72 -1.80 1.92
CA GLY A 58 11.80 -1.87 2.91
C GLY A 58 12.81 -2.91 2.49
N THR A 59 14.03 -2.80 3.02
CA THR A 59 15.08 -3.79 2.80
C THR A 59 15.33 -4.51 4.12
N PRO A 60 14.70 -5.67 4.35
CA PRO A 60 14.86 -6.40 5.60
C PRO A 60 16.29 -6.93 5.76
N VAL A 61 16.82 -6.85 6.97
CA VAL A 61 18.09 -7.48 7.33
C VAL A 61 17.81 -8.95 7.65
N THR A 62 18.28 -9.87 6.82
CA THR A 62 17.93 -11.30 6.93
C THR A 62 18.80 -12.08 7.91
N THR A 63 19.67 -11.40 8.67
CA THR A 63 20.58 -12.02 9.64
C THR A 63 20.57 -11.28 10.97
N ALA A 64 20.56 -12.02 12.06
CA ALA A 64 20.75 -11.48 13.41
C ALA A 64 21.63 -12.44 14.22
N THR A 65 22.09 -11.98 15.38
CA THR A 65 22.80 -12.82 16.36
C THR A 65 22.00 -12.81 17.65
N GLU A 66 21.82 -13.99 18.24
CA GLU A 66 21.21 -14.18 19.56
C GLU A 66 21.93 -13.31 20.59
N ASP A 67 21.18 -12.72 21.52
CA ASP A 67 21.67 -11.82 22.56
C ASP A 67 22.44 -10.57 22.07
N ALA A 68 22.44 -10.30 20.75
CA ALA A 68 23.02 -9.10 20.16
C ALA A 68 21.93 -8.14 19.68
N ALA A 69 22.24 -6.84 19.68
CA ALA A 69 21.34 -5.85 19.09
C ALA A 69 21.16 -6.17 17.59
N TYR A 70 19.91 -6.32 17.17
CA TYR A 70 19.58 -6.50 15.76
C TYR A 70 19.86 -5.18 15.02
N ASP A 71 20.61 -5.25 13.92
CA ASP A 71 20.93 -4.10 13.08
C ASP A 71 19.67 -3.39 12.55
N GLY A 72 18.56 -4.12 12.49
CA GLY A 72 17.23 -3.56 12.23
C GLY A 72 17.04 -3.11 10.79
N PHE A 73 15.81 -2.76 10.46
CA PHE A 73 15.46 -2.07 9.23
C PHE A 73 14.23 -1.22 9.46
N THR A 74 13.93 -0.32 8.53
CA THR A 74 12.72 0.50 8.58
C THR A 74 11.91 0.23 7.33
N VAL A 75 10.60 0.10 7.50
CA VAL A 75 9.65 0.02 6.39
C VAL A 75 8.97 1.36 6.17
N GLU A 76 8.65 1.65 4.92
CA GLU A 76 7.90 2.82 4.52
C GLU A 76 6.62 2.39 3.78
N ALA A 77 5.48 2.89 4.24
CA ALA A 77 4.20 2.78 3.56
C ALA A 77 3.96 3.99 2.66
N THR A 78 3.51 3.73 1.43
CA THR A 78 3.13 4.75 0.45
C THR A 78 1.77 4.43 -0.18
N GLY A 79 0.99 5.43 -0.59
CA GLY A 79 -0.40 5.21 -1.02
C GLY A 79 -1.37 5.14 0.16
N GLY A 80 -2.65 4.80 -0.06
CA GLY A 80 -3.67 4.82 0.99
C GLY A 80 -3.86 6.17 1.69
N THR A 81 -4.48 6.15 2.87
CA THR A 81 -4.78 7.33 3.70
C THR A 81 -3.99 7.31 5.02
N ALA A 82 -3.02 8.21 5.16
CA ALA A 82 -2.31 8.39 6.43
C ALA A 82 -3.26 8.86 7.55
N PRO A 83 -3.01 8.50 8.83
CA PRO A 83 -1.81 7.86 9.38
C PRO A 83 -1.71 6.36 9.13
N TYR A 84 -0.48 5.83 9.11
CA TYR A 84 -0.22 4.39 8.99
C TYR A 84 0.16 3.78 10.34
N ALA A 85 -0.36 2.57 10.60
CA ALA A 85 -0.03 1.75 11.76
C ALA A 85 0.73 0.50 11.33
N TYR A 86 1.98 0.35 11.76
CA TYR A 86 2.81 -0.81 11.43
C TYR A 86 2.70 -1.93 12.45
N ALA A 87 2.68 -3.18 11.98
CA ALA A 87 2.66 -4.38 12.81
C ALA A 87 3.55 -5.49 12.22
N LEU A 88 4.09 -6.34 13.10
CA LEU A 88 4.83 -7.53 12.68
C LEU A 88 3.87 -8.65 12.28
N VAL A 89 4.20 -9.36 11.22
CA VAL A 89 3.43 -10.50 10.69
C VAL A 89 4.34 -11.72 10.63
N GLY A 90 3.85 -12.86 11.10
CA GLY A 90 4.61 -14.11 11.23
C GLY A 90 5.17 -14.34 12.63
N ASP A 91 5.92 -15.41 12.79
CA ASP A 91 6.52 -15.82 14.06
C ASP A 91 7.89 -15.19 14.24
N TRP A 92 7.92 -13.94 14.73
CA TRP A 92 9.18 -13.24 14.96
C TRP A 92 9.93 -13.78 16.19
N PRO A 93 11.27 -13.80 16.18
CA PRO A 93 12.06 -14.15 17.36
C PRO A 93 11.67 -13.27 18.56
N ALA A 94 11.59 -13.89 19.74
CA ALA A 94 11.31 -13.16 20.97
C ALA A 94 12.34 -12.03 21.18
N GLY A 95 11.85 -10.84 21.52
CA GLY A 95 12.68 -9.65 21.74
C GLY A 95 12.82 -8.71 20.54
N LEU A 96 12.29 -9.07 19.36
CA LEU A 96 12.11 -8.14 18.24
C LEU A 96 10.74 -7.48 18.27
N ALA A 97 10.69 -6.20 17.90
CA ALA A 97 9.46 -5.43 17.82
C ALA A 97 9.53 -4.41 16.67
N VAL A 98 8.36 -4.01 16.16
CA VAL A 98 8.22 -2.87 15.25
C VAL A 98 7.69 -1.67 15.98
N ASN A 99 8.23 -0.50 15.67
CA ASN A 99 7.64 0.77 16.07
C ASN A 99 6.43 1.06 15.17
N SER A 100 5.23 1.04 15.77
CA SER A 100 3.97 1.16 15.03
C SER A 100 3.76 2.49 14.30
N SER A 101 4.53 3.53 14.61
CA SER A 101 4.41 4.84 13.94
C SER A 101 5.50 5.10 12.91
N THR A 102 6.68 4.48 13.05
CA THR A 102 7.83 4.72 12.16
C THR A 102 8.18 3.53 11.28
N GLY A 103 7.64 2.34 11.56
CA GLY A 103 7.97 1.13 10.81
C GLY A 103 9.37 0.58 11.10
N ALA A 104 10.08 1.12 12.10
CA ALA A 104 11.40 0.64 12.48
C ALA A 104 11.30 -0.69 13.25
N VAL A 105 11.89 -1.75 12.70
CA VAL A 105 12.01 -3.06 13.33
C VAL A 105 13.35 -3.14 14.05
N THR A 106 13.31 -3.27 15.37
CA THR A 106 14.50 -3.26 16.23
C THR A 106 14.31 -4.19 17.42
N GLY A 107 15.40 -4.52 18.11
CA GLY A 107 15.36 -5.32 19.32
C GLY A 107 16.59 -6.21 19.49
N THR A 108 16.46 -7.21 20.35
CA THR A 108 17.51 -8.19 20.64
C THR A 108 16.85 -9.57 20.63
N PRO A 109 17.11 -10.43 19.63
CA PRO A 109 16.53 -11.76 19.60
C PRO A 109 17.13 -12.62 20.71
N THR A 110 16.28 -13.32 21.46
CA THR A 110 16.69 -14.20 22.57
C THR A 110 16.68 -15.69 22.20
N GLU A 111 16.44 -16.01 20.94
CA GLU A 111 16.36 -17.39 20.46
C GLU A 111 17.03 -17.49 19.09
N ALA A 112 18.05 -18.34 19.00
CA ALA A 112 18.67 -18.71 17.73
C ALA A 112 17.77 -19.64 16.92
N GLY A 113 17.70 -19.43 15.60
CA GLY A 113 16.81 -20.18 14.73
C GLY A 113 16.68 -19.58 13.34
N THR A 114 15.96 -20.29 12.47
CA THR A 114 15.53 -19.76 11.17
C THR A 114 14.04 -19.49 11.23
N PHE A 115 13.65 -18.25 10.97
CA PHE A 115 12.27 -17.79 11.00
C PHE A 115 11.85 -17.43 9.59
N GLU A 116 10.90 -18.18 9.05
CA GLU A 116 10.43 -18.06 7.66
C GLU A 116 9.12 -17.26 7.59
N ASP A 117 8.76 -16.79 6.40
CA ASP A 117 7.52 -16.06 6.12
C ASP A 117 7.29 -14.82 7.02
N LEU A 118 8.38 -14.16 7.44
CA LEU A 118 8.31 -12.91 8.20
C LEU A 118 7.93 -11.74 7.31
N SER A 119 7.02 -10.90 7.78
CA SER A 119 6.63 -9.68 7.09
C SER A 119 6.31 -8.57 8.08
N VAL A 120 6.12 -7.36 7.56
CA VAL A 120 5.64 -6.20 8.28
C VAL A 120 4.44 -5.67 7.52
N SER A 121 3.31 -5.52 8.21
CA SER A 121 2.12 -4.88 7.65
C SER A 121 2.05 -3.42 8.01
N ALA A 122 1.42 -2.62 7.15
CA ALA A 122 1.00 -1.26 7.44
C ALA A 122 -0.51 -1.17 7.19
N THR A 123 -1.27 -0.73 8.19
CA THR A 123 -2.70 -0.47 8.08
C THR A 123 -2.92 1.04 7.99
N ASP A 124 -3.75 1.48 7.05
CA ASP A 124 -4.10 2.89 6.87
C ASP A 124 -5.40 3.27 7.61
N ASP A 125 -5.80 4.54 7.57
CA ASP A 125 -7.00 5.05 8.28
C ASP A 125 -8.32 4.50 7.68
N ASP A 126 -8.30 4.09 6.41
CA ASP A 126 -9.43 3.45 5.73
C ASP A 126 -9.47 1.93 5.99
N GLU A 127 -8.67 1.43 6.94
CA GLU A 127 -8.53 0.03 7.36
C GLU A 127 -7.94 -0.89 6.27
N GLU A 128 -7.31 -0.32 5.24
CA GLU A 128 -6.68 -1.08 4.17
C GLU A 128 -5.26 -1.48 4.57
N VAL A 129 -4.87 -2.71 4.23
CA VAL A 129 -3.62 -3.32 4.73
C VAL A 129 -2.64 -3.60 3.61
N GLY A 130 -1.47 -3.00 3.76
CA GLY A 130 -0.27 -3.26 2.98
C GLY A 130 0.64 -4.23 3.69
N GLN A 131 1.39 -5.03 2.95
CA GLN A 131 2.39 -5.93 3.51
C GLN A 131 3.70 -5.86 2.72
N LEU A 132 4.80 -5.90 3.46
CA LEU A 132 6.11 -6.11 2.89
C LEU A 132 6.16 -7.52 2.29
N THR A 133 6.93 -7.70 1.22
CA THR A 133 7.21 -9.04 0.70
C THR A 133 7.80 -9.91 1.82
N PRO A 134 7.24 -11.11 2.07
CA PRO A 134 7.73 -11.97 3.13
C PRO A 134 9.18 -12.37 2.88
N PHE A 135 9.93 -12.53 3.97
CA PHE A 135 11.34 -12.88 3.94
C PHE A 135 11.71 -13.83 5.08
N THR A 136 12.92 -14.36 5.01
CA THR A 136 13.47 -15.25 6.03
C THR A 136 14.51 -14.51 6.87
N LEU A 137 14.44 -14.66 8.19
CA LEU A 137 15.44 -14.17 9.14
C LEU A 137 16.19 -15.35 9.76
N VAL A 138 17.51 -15.31 9.66
CA VAL A 138 18.40 -16.29 10.31
C VAL A 138 19.03 -15.65 11.53
N VAL A 139 18.70 -16.17 12.71
CA VAL A 139 19.33 -15.79 13.98
C VAL A 139 20.41 -16.82 14.30
N ALA A 140 21.68 -16.41 14.21
CA ALA A 140 22.81 -17.23 14.61
C ALA A 140 22.97 -17.21 16.14
N ALA A 141 23.35 -18.34 16.73
CA ALA A 141 23.71 -18.40 18.15
C ALA A 141 24.95 -17.53 18.45
N ALA A 142 25.00 -16.98 19.66
CA ALA A 142 26.09 -16.13 20.15
C ALA A 142 27.43 -16.86 20.36
#